data_AF-A0A2E6W9K8-F1
#
_entry.id   AF-A0A2E6W9K8-F1
#
_cell.length_a   1.000
_cell.length_b   1.000
_cell.length_c   1.000
_cell.angle_alpha   90.00
_cell.angle_beta   90.00
_cell.angle_gamma   90.00
#
_symmetry.space_group_name_H-M   'P 1'
#
loop_
_entity.id
_entity.type
_entity.pdbx_description
1 polymer ?
#
loop_
_entity_poly.entity_id
_entity_poly.type
_entity_poly.pdbx_seq_one_letter_code
_entity_poly.pdbx_strand_id
1 'polypeptide(L)'
;MADFGEFGGPIKDYLGSQSISAATGGTDTTITHEITNGSTRSMTCLITTNGNCFIEINGSATTDSFPLTSSDTMVIKINRDATLGARGNGGTRTVTVKKYIS
;
A
#
# COMPACT_ATOMS: atom_id res chain seq x y z
N MET A 1 -0.30 44.00 7.15
CA MET A 1 0.77 43.14 6.62
C MET A 1 0.17 41.75 6.49
N ALA A 2 0.12 41.20 5.27
CA ALA A 2 -0.64 40.01 4.95
C ALA A 2 -0.10 38.77 5.68
N ASP A 3 -1.03 38.04 6.27
CA ASP A 3 -0.89 36.71 6.85
C ASP A 3 -0.22 35.79 5.83
N PHE A 4 0.87 35.11 6.23
CA PHE A 4 1.55 34.14 5.37
C PHE A 4 0.60 32.96 5.18
N GLY A 5 -0.12 32.99 4.05
CA GLY A 5 -1.28 32.19 3.78
C GLY A 5 -1.08 30.69 3.99
N GLU A 6 -2.08 30.06 4.60
CA GLU A 6 -3.25 29.54 3.86
C GLU A 6 -3.02 29.04 2.41
N PHE A 7 -1.81 28.59 2.08
CA PHE A 7 -1.49 27.79 0.89
C PHE A 7 -1.05 26.38 1.30
N GLY A 8 -1.78 25.81 2.26
CA GLY A 8 -1.84 24.39 2.52
C GLY A 8 -3.26 23.91 2.30
N GLY A 9 -3.76 23.90 1.06
CA GLY A 9 -4.98 23.16 0.72
C GLY A 9 -4.86 21.68 1.16
N PRO A 10 -5.94 20.85 1.04
CA PRO A 10 -6.09 19.53 1.67
C PRO A 10 -5.10 18.42 1.21
N ILE A 11 -3.95 18.78 0.65
CA ILE A 11 -2.86 17.91 0.24
C ILE A 11 -2.04 17.40 1.45
N LYS A 12 -2.19 17.98 2.65
CA LYS A 12 -1.22 17.80 3.74
C LYS A 12 -1.61 16.97 4.96
N ASP A 13 -2.86 16.58 5.18
CA ASP A 13 -3.18 15.95 6.47
C ASP A 13 -2.99 14.43 6.52
N TYR A 14 -3.21 13.69 5.44
CA TYR A 14 -2.88 12.26 5.40
C TYR A 14 -2.64 11.81 3.95
N LEU A 15 -1.37 11.66 3.56
CA LEU A 15 -0.97 10.79 2.45
C LEU A 15 -0.43 9.50 3.10
N GLY A 16 -1.34 8.72 3.66
CA GLY A 16 -1.07 7.51 4.42
C GLY A 16 -0.20 6.58 3.61
N SER A 17 0.98 6.31 4.15
CA SER A 17 1.90 5.31 3.61
C SER A 17 2.15 4.25 4.66
N GLN A 18 2.05 2.99 4.24
CA GLN A 18 2.38 1.84 5.05
C GLN A 18 3.48 1.07 4.35
N SER A 19 4.55 0.76 5.07
CA SER A 19 5.58 -0.17 4.60
C SER A 19 5.36 -1.51 5.28
N ILE A 20 5.38 -2.58 4.48
CA ILE A 20 5.25 -3.95 4.95
C ILE A 20 6.50 -4.74 4.55
N SER A 21 6.93 -5.64 5.43
CA SER A 21 8.05 -6.54 5.16
C SER A 21 7.52 -7.78 4.44
N ALA A 22 7.90 -7.96 3.18
CA ALA A 22 7.55 -9.12 2.37
C ALA A 22 8.57 -10.23 2.61
N ALA A 23 8.32 -11.08 3.60
CA ALA A 23 9.17 -12.24 3.87
C ALA A 23 9.05 -13.31 2.78
N THR A 24 10.04 -14.19 2.65
CA THR A 24 10.02 -15.27 1.64
C THR A 24 8.94 -16.32 1.89
N GLY A 25 8.43 -16.42 3.12
CA GLY A 25 7.29 -17.27 3.48
C GLY A 25 5.92 -16.67 3.14
N GLY A 26 5.86 -15.41 2.69
CA GLY A 26 4.62 -14.67 2.55
C GLY A 26 4.09 -14.19 3.90
N THR A 27 3.63 -12.94 3.94
CA THR A 27 2.99 -12.34 5.11
C THR A 27 1.77 -11.55 4.66
N ASP A 28 0.67 -11.72 5.40
CA ASP A 28 -0.49 -10.85 5.27
C ASP A 28 -0.38 -9.70 6.26
N THR A 29 -0.63 -8.48 5.80
CA THR A 29 -0.72 -7.31 6.67
C THR A 29 -2.01 -6.54 6.38
N THR A 30 -2.81 -6.32 7.42
CA THR A 30 -3.98 -5.44 7.32
C THR A 30 -3.52 -4.04 6.96
N ILE A 31 -4.13 -3.47 5.91
CA ILE A 31 -3.86 -2.09 5.53
C ILE A 31 -4.75 -1.19 6.38
N THR A 32 -4.15 -0.56 7.40
CA THR A 32 -4.88 0.19 8.44
C THR A 32 -4.90 1.70 8.22
N HIS A 33 -4.21 2.21 7.20
CA HIS A 33 -4.08 3.66 7.02
C HIS A 33 -5.34 4.27 6.40
N GLU A 34 -5.81 5.37 7.01
CA GLU A 34 -6.80 6.32 6.48
C GLU A 34 -8.25 5.88 6.24
N ILE A 35 -8.63 4.66 6.56
CA ILE A 35 -10.07 4.32 6.59
C ILE A 35 -10.62 4.73 7.93
N THR A 36 -11.24 5.92 8.00
CA THR A 36 -11.95 6.36 9.20
C THR A 36 -12.93 5.27 9.64
N ASN A 37 -12.86 4.88 10.90
CA ASN A 37 -13.75 3.86 11.46
C ASN A 37 -15.21 4.26 11.21
N GLY A 38 -15.96 3.41 10.50
CA GLY A 38 -17.35 3.65 10.09
C GLY A 38 -17.55 3.92 8.59
N SER A 39 -16.48 4.03 7.80
CA SER A 39 -16.59 4.25 6.36
C SER A 39 -16.68 2.93 5.56
N THR A 40 -17.63 2.83 4.62
CA THR A 40 -17.72 1.75 3.61
C THR A 40 -16.85 2.02 2.38
N ARG A 41 -15.99 3.05 2.45
CA ARG A 41 -15.25 3.55 1.29
C ARG A 41 -14.04 2.66 1.00
N SER A 42 -13.94 2.26 -0.26
CA SER A 42 -12.71 1.73 -0.83
C SER A 42 -11.71 2.86 -1.08
N MET A 43 -10.42 2.55 -1.02
CA MET A 43 -9.36 3.47 -1.39
C MET A 43 -8.57 2.93 -2.58
N THR A 44 -8.10 3.84 -3.44
CA THR A 44 -7.10 3.51 -4.44
C THR A 44 -5.71 3.66 -3.82
N CYS A 45 -4.85 2.68 -4.03
CA CYS A 45 -3.47 2.66 -3.55
C CYS A 45 -2.49 2.51 -4.69
N LEU A 46 -1.32 3.12 -4.53
CA LEU A 46 -0.13 2.84 -5.30
C LEU A 46 0.79 1.91 -4.49
N ILE A 47 1.21 0.81 -5.10
CA ILE A 47 2.12 -0.17 -4.54
C ILE A 47 3.45 -0.11 -5.28
N THR A 48 4.54 -0.08 -4.51
CA THR A 48 5.93 -0.12 -4.99
C THR A 48 6.76 -1.09 -4.15
N THR A 49 7.81 -1.67 -4.72
CA THR A 49 8.67 -2.64 -4.03
C THR A 49 10.15 -2.38 -4.26
N ASN A 50 11.01 -2.73 -3.31
CA ASN A 50 12.47 -2.63 -3.44
C ASN A 50 13.13 -3.92 -3.97
N GLY A 51 12.44 -4.61 -4.88
CA GLY A 51 12.83 -5.92 -5.38
C GLY A 51 11.63 -6.73 -5.85
N ASN A 52 11.91 -7.90 -6.42
CA ASN A 52 10.87 -8.78 -6.93
C ASN A 52 10.03 -9.33 -5.76
N CYS A 53 8.72 -9.14 -5.84
CA CYS A 53 7.75 -9.60 -4.86
C CYS A 53 6.57 -10.28 -5.57
N PHE A 54 5.79 -11.01 -4.79
CA PHE A 54 4.45 -11.44 -5.16
C PHE A 54 3.44 -10.76 -4.25
N ILE A 55 2.30 -10.34 -4.83
CA ILE A 55 1.26 -9.55 -4.16
C ILE A 55 -0.08 -10.27 -4.29
N GLU A 56 -0.83 -10.29 -3.19
CA GLU A 56 -2.16 -10.89 -3.08
C GLU A 56 -3.07 -9.98 -2.24
N ILE A 57 -4.36 -9.93 -2.52
CA ILE A 57 -5.32 -9.15 -1.74
C ILE A 57 -6.22 -10.11 -0.95
N ASN A 58 -6.42 -9.85 0.34
CA ASN A 58 -7.20 -10.69 1.26
C ASN A 58 -6.64 -12.11 1.45
N GLY A 59 -5.32 -12.26 1.40
CA GLY A 59 -4.65 -13.54 1.61
C GLY A 59 -3.14 -13.42 1.44
N SER A 60 -2.40 -14.34 2.06
CA SER A 60 -0.94 -14.30 2.03
C SER A 60 -0.43 -14.63 0.64
N ALA A 61 0.51 -13.82 0.14
CA ALA A 61 1.03 -14.01 -1.20
C ALA A 61 1.84 -15.31 -1.32
N THR A 62 1.59 -16.05 -2.40
CA THR A 62 2.36 -17.24 -2.79
C THR A 62 3.21 -16.95 -4.02
N THR A 63 3.89 -17.95 -4.56
CA THR A 63 4.64 -17.83 -5.83
C THR A 63 3.74 -17.78 -7.05
N ASP A 64 2.45 -18.12 -6.89
CA ASP A 64 1.44 -18.08 -7.94
C ASP A 64 0.62 -16.78 -7.91
N SER A 65 0.83 -15.95 -6.88
CA SER A 65 0.24 -14.61 -6.76
C SER A 65 0.85 -13.62 -7.76
N PHE A 66 0.30 -12.41 -7.85
CA PHE A 66 0.71 -11.45 -8.88
C PHE A 66 2.19 -11.04 -8.73
N PRO A 67 3.04 -11.26 -9.74
CA PRO A 67 4.45 -10.87 -9.67
C PRO A 67 4.61 -9.36 -9.87
N LEU A 68 5.38 -8.72 -9.00
CA LEU A 68 5.76 -7.31 -9.08
C LEU A 68 7.28 -7.20 -9.03
N THR A 69 7.91 -6.76 -10.12
CA THR A 69 9.36 -6.58 -10.20
C THR A 69 9.77 -5.21 -9.68
N SER A 70 11.08 -5.01 -9.42
CA SER A 70 11.59 -3.78 -8.79
C SER A 70 11.32 -2.47 -9.54
N SER A 71 10.99 -2.55 -10.84
CA SER A 71 10.66 -1.38 -11.66
C SER A 71 9.17 -1.12 -11.78
N ASP A 72 8.34 -2.04 -11.27
CA ASP A 72 6.91 -1.99 -11.49
C ASP A 72 6.22 -1.12 -10.43
N THR A 73 5.14 -0.47 -10.86
CA THR A 73 4.20 0.21 -9.95
C THR A 73 2.82 -0.37 -10.20
N MET A 74 2.14 -0.78 -9.13
CA MET A 74 0.80 -1.32 -9.21
C MET A 74 -0.19 -0.34 -8.61
N VAL A 75 -1.30 -0.09 -9.30
CA VAL A 75 -2.42 0.68 -8.75
C VAL A 75 -3.55 -0.29 -8.45
N ILE A 76 -3.96 -0.37 -7.18
CA ILE A 76 -5.05 -1.25 -6.74
C ILE A 76 -6.14 -0.47 -6.04
N LYS A 77 -7.33 -1.05 -5.99
CA LYS A 77 -8.43 -0.58 -5.15
C LYS A 77 -8.66 -1.59 -4.05
N ILE A 78 -8.53 -1.17 -2.80
CA ILE A 78 -8.77 -2.01 -1.62
C ILE A 78 -10.00 -1.53 -0.86
N ASN A 79 -10.77 -2.48 -0.36
CA ASN A 79 -11.88 -2.21 0.54
C ASN A 79 -11.36 -2.05 1.98
N ARG A 80 -12.25 -1.59 2.87
CA ARG A 80 -11.98 -1.57 4.30
C ARG A 80 -11.64 -2.97 4.83
N ASP A 81 -10.69 -3.00 5.78
CA ASP A 81 -10.20 -4.20 6.47
C ASP A 81 -9.55 -5.24 5.55
N ALA A 82 -9.30 -4.90 4.28
CA ALA A 82 -8.57 -5.76 3.37
C ALA A 82 -7.12 -5.95 3.84
N THR A 83 -6.60 -7.16 3.63
CA THR A 83 -5.18 -7.44 3.84
C THR A 83 -4.43 -7.35 2.51
N LEU A 84 -3.18 -6.94 2.60
CA LEU A 84 -2.23 -7.09 1.51
C LEU A 84 -1.27 -8.21 1.90
N GLY A 85 -1.34 -9.30 1.16
CA GLY A 85 -0.36 -10.35 1.16
C GLY A 85 0.85 -9.92 0.36
N ALA A 86 2.04 -10.07 0.95
CA ALA A 86 3.28 -9.83 0.24
C ALA A 86 4.33 -10.90 0.54
N ARG A 87 5.00 -11.35 -0.52
CA ARG A 87 6.08 -12.33 -0.46
C ARG A 87 7.29 -11.83 -1.23
N GLY A 88 8.46 -11.79 -0.58
CA GLY A 88 9.71 -11.43 -1.23
C GLY A 88 10.28 -12.61 -2.04
N ASN A 89 10.67 -12.35 -3.29
CA ASN A 89 11.35 -13.34 -4.13
C ASN A 89 12.88 -13.18 -3.98
N GLY A 90 13.59 -14.25 -3.63
CA GLY A 90 15.04 -14.21 -3.38
C GLY A 90 15.43 -13.44 -2.10
N GLY A 91 14.57 -13.45 -1.08
CA GLY A 91 14.82 -12.86 0.25
C GLY A 91 13.78 -11.81 0.65
N THR A 92 13.86 -11.33 1.88
CA THR A 92 12.91 -10.35 2.42
C THR A 92 13.01 -9.02 1.65
N ARG A 93 11.86 -8.49 1.27
CA ARG A 93 11.73 -7.20 0.58
C ARG A 93 10.80 -6.26 1.35
N THR A 94 10.72 -5.04 0.88
CA THR A 94 9.83 -4.00 1.39
C THR A 94 8.84 -3.64 0.31
N VAL A 95 7.56 -3.70 0.68
CA VAL A 95 6.46 -3.23 -0.16
C VAL A 95 5.92 -1.97 0.51
N THR A 96 5.81 -0.90 -0.27
CA THR A 96 5.26 0.37 0.19
C THR A 96 3.90 0.57 -0.48
N VAL A 97 2.88 0.72 0.36
CA VAL A 97 1.52 1.07 -0.03
C VAL A 97 1.33 2.55 0.26
N LYS A 98 0.88 3.31 -0.73
CA LYS A 98 0.54 4.73 -0.60
C LYS A 98 -0.87 4.95 -1.07
N LYS A 99 -1.63 5.80 -0.37
CA LYS A 99 -2.90 6.28 -0.92
C LYS A 99 -2.65 7.00 -2.25
N TYR A 100 -3.41 6.62 -3.26
CA TYR A 100 -3.40 7.26 -4.57
C TYR A 100 -4.59 8.21 -4.67
N ILE A 101 -4.32 9.49 -4.85
CA ILE A 101 -5.32 10.54 -5.07
C ILE A 101 -5.16 10.96 -6.53
N SER A 102 -6.18 10.69 -7.34
CA SER A 102 -6.29 11.16 -8.72
C SER A 102 -6.96 12.51 -8.79
#